data_AF-A0A636LKS6-F1
#
_entry.id   AF-A0A636LKS6-F1
#
_cell.length_a   1.000
_cell.length_b   1.000
_cell.length_c   1.000
_cell.angle_alpha   90.00
_cell.angle_beta   90.00
_cell.angle_gamma   90.00
#
_symmetry.space_group_name_H-M   'P 1'
#
loop_
_entity.id
_entity.type
_entity.pdbx_description
1 polymer ?
#
loop_
_entity_poly.entity_id
_entity_poly.type
_entity_poly.pdbx_seq_one_letter_code
_entity_poly.pdbx_strand_id
1 'polypeptide(L)'
;MYRHRYAREEGLGNVFIGKVSGRQTSITLGLAVIVATVLLPGMQGLAAMVVTLAAIFILGQLLKRTLGGQTGDTLGAAIELGELIFLLALL
;
A
#
# COMPACT_ATOMS: atom_id res chain seq x y z
N MET A 1 1.51 3.28 2.06
CA MET A 1 2.11 3.46 3.40
C MET A 1 2.82 4.82 3.50
N TYR A 2 2.06 5.91 3.32
CA TYR A 2 2.58 7.28 3.37
C TYR A 2 2.74 7.74 4.83
N ARG A 3 3.82 8.47 5.15
CA ARG A 3 4.15 8.98 6.50
C ARG A 3 4.36 7.94 7.61
N HIS A 4 4.69 6.69 7.27
CA HIS A 4 5.19 5.74 8.27
C HIS A 4 6.67 6.02 8.60
N ARG A 5 7.06 5.77 9.85
CA ARG A 5 8.45 5.86 10.31
C ARG A 5 9.11 4.49 10.18
N TYR A 6 10.40 4.48 9.84
CA TYR A 6 11.20 3.26 9.87
C TYR A 6 11.36 2.77 11.31
N ALA A 7 11.05 1.49 11.56
CA ALA A 7 11.03 0.92 12.90
C ALA A 7 12.43 0.51 13.41
N ARG A 8 13.39 0.27 12.51
CA ARG A 8 14.77 -0.12 12.86
C ARG A 8 15.73 1.05 12.75
N GLU A 9 16.88 0.95 13.40
CA GLU A 9 17.94 1.97 13.33
C GLU A 9 18.69 1.92 11.98
N GLU A 10 18.92 0.72 11.45
CA GLU A 10 19.59 0.50 10.16
C GLU A 10 18.81 -0.49 9.27
N GLY A 11 18.94 -0.32 7.96
CA GLY A 11 18.41 -1.25 6.95
C GLY A 11 17.96 -0.57 5.65
N LEU A 12 17.92 -1.35 4.57
CA LEU A 12 17.61 -0.87 3.21
C LEU A 12 16.23 -0.20 3.10
N GLY A 13 15.29 -0.55 3.98
CA GLY A 13 13.96 0.08 4.02
C GLY A 13 13.99 1.57 4.35
N ASN A 14 15.07 2.07 4.99
CA ASN A 14 15.24 3.49 5.31
C ASN A 14 15.41 4.38 4.06
N VAL A 15 15.77 3.79 2.92
CA VAL A 15 15.86 4.48 1.63
C VAL A 15 14.48 4.99 1.17
N PHE A 16 13.42 4.24 1.49
CA PHE A 16 12.07 4.51 1.00
C PHE A 16 11.10 4.96 2.10
N ILE A 17 11.19 4.35 3.29
CA ILE A 17 10.25 4.58 4.39
C ILE A 17 10.47 5.99 4.97
N GLY A 18 9.40 6.78 4.98
CA GLY A 18 9.44 8.18 5.45
C GLY A 18 10.02 9.18 4.44
N LYS A 19 10.45 8.74 3.25
CA LYS A 19 11.00 9.61 2.19
C LYS A 19 10.00 9.91 1.06
N VAL A 20 8.89 9.17 1.00
CA VAL A 20 7.85 9.37 -0.02
C VAL A 20 7.08 10.67 0.24
N SER A 21 7.03 11.53 -0.77
CA SER A 21 6.29 12.79 -0.73
C SER A 21 4.78 12.59 -0.93
N GLY A 22 3.98 13.57 -0.47
CA GLY A 22 2.54 13.57 -0.72
C GLY A 22 2.21 13.59 -2.20
N ARG A 23 2.97 14.38 -3.00
CA ARG A 23 2.81 14.45 -4.46
C ARG A 23 3.01 13.08 -5.13
N GLN A 24 4.07 12.36 -4.78
CA GLN A 24 4.30 11.01 -5.31
C GLN A 24 3.15 10.07 -4.96
N THR A 25 2.69 10.11 -3.70
CA THR A 25 1.56 9.29 -3.24
C THR A 25 0.29 9.60 -4.06
N SER A 26 -0.04 10.87 -4.24
CA SER A 26 -1.21 11.29 -5.02
C SER A 26 -1.11 10.89 -6.50
N ILE A 27 0.06 11.05 -7.12
CA ILE A 27 0.27 10.63 -8.51
C ILE A 27 0.12 9.12 -8.66
N THR A 28 0.74 8.33 -7.78
CA THR A 28 0.64 6.87 -7.83
C THR A 28 -0.80 6.39 -7.63
N LEU A 29 -1.53 6.95 -6.66
CA LEU A 29 -2.94 6.61 -6.45
C LEU A 29 -3.81 7.02 -7.65
N GLY A 30 -3.59 8.21 -8.21
CA GLY A 30 -4.32 8.67 -9.39
C GLY A 30 -4.10 7.77 -10.60
N LEU A 31 -2.85 7.38 -10.87
CA LEU A 31 -2.53 6.43 -11.94
C LEU A 31 -3.15 5.06 -11.68
N ALA A 32 -3.13 4.56 -10.44
CA ALA A 32 -3.75 3.28 -10.09
C ALA A 32 -5.27 3.29 -10.36
N VAL A 33 -5.96 4.39 -10.03
CA VAL A 33 -7.40 4.57 -10.34
C VAL A 33 -7.63 4.54 -11.86
N ILE A 34 -6.83 5.27 -12.63
CA ILE A 34 -6.94 5.31 -14.09
C ILE A 34 -6.74 3.90 -14.66
N VAL A 35 -5.68 3.20 -14.26
CA VAL A 35 -5.39 1.85 -14.73
C VAL A 35 -6.54 0.88 -14.36
N ALA A 36 -7.02 0.91 -13.13
CA ALA A 36 -8.09 0.04 -12.65
C ALA A 36 -9.44 0.31 -13.35
N THR A 37 -9.70 1.54 -13.80
CA THR A 37 -10.96 1.92 -14.47
C THR A 37 -10.90 1.75 -15.99
N VAL A 38 -9.72 1.88 -16.60
CA VAL A 38 -9.54 1.73 -18.05
C VAL A 38 -9.38 0.26 -18.44
N LEU A 39 -8.66 -0.54 -17.64
CA LEU A 39 -8.35 -1.93 -18.00
C LEU A 39 -9.41 -2.95 -17.55
N LEU A 40 -10.26 -2.62 -16.58
CA LEU A 40 -11.28 -3.52 -16.04
C LEU A 40 -12.68 -2.99 -16.35
N PRO A 41 -13.61 -3.84 -16.80
CA PRO A 41 -14.96 -3.41 -17.13
C PRO A 41 -15.76 -3.03 -15.87
N GLY A 42 -16.54 -1.96 -15.98
CA GLY A 42 -17.45 -1.52 -14.92
C GLY A 42 -16.75 -0.97 -13.68
N MET A 43 -17.36 -1.19 -12.50
CA MET A 43 -16.87 -0.67 -11.21
C MET A 43 -16.01 -1.67 -10.42
N GLN A 44 -15.78 -2.88 -10.94
CA GLN A 44 -15.11 -3.96 -10.22
C GLN A 44 -13.68 -3.58 -9.84
N GLY A 45 -12.91 -3.01 -10.77
CA GLY A 45 -11.54 -2.54 -10.49
C GLY A 45 -11.48 -1.48 -9.40
N LEU A 46 -12.45 -0.55 -9.40
CA LEU A 46 -12.53 0.49 -8.38
C LEU A 46 -12.91 -0.10 -7.01
N ALA A 47 -13.87 -1.03 -6.97
CA ALA A 47 -14.27 -1.71 -5.74
C ALA A 47 -13.11 -2.53 -5.15
N ALA A 48 -12.41 -3.33 -5.97
CA ALA A 48 -11.25 -4.12 -5.56
C ALA A 48 -10.11 -3.22 -5.03
N MET A 49 -9.89 -2.07 -5.67
CA MET A 49 -8.90 -1.10 -5.20
C MET A 49 -9.29 -0.50 -3.83
N VAL A 50 -10.56 -0.16 -3.60
CA VAL A 50 -11.03 0.34 -2.30
C VAL A 50 -10.84 -0.71 -1.21
N VAL A 51 -11.21 -1.96 -1.47
CA VAL A 51 -11.01 -3.08 -0.53
C VAL A 51 -9.52 -3.25 -0.20
N THR A 52 -8.68 -3.25 -1.22
CA THR A 52 -7.22 -3.41 -1.06
C THR A 52 -6.61 -2.26 -0.26
N LEU A 53 -6.98 -1.01 -0.57
CA LEU A 53 -6.50 0.16 0.16
C LEU A 53 -6.92 0.13 1.64
N ALA A 54 -8.16 -0.27 1.93
CA ALA A 54 -8.64 -0.41 3.30
C ALA A 54 -7.85 -1.48 4.06
N ALA A 55 -7.65 -2.66 3.46
CA ALA A 55 -6.92 -3.76 4.09
C ALA A 55 -5.45 -3.40 4.36
N ILE A 56 -4.76 -2.83 3.37
CA ILE A 56 -3.35 -2.42 3.51
C ILE A 56 -3.20 -1.23 4.48
N PHE A 57 -4.18 -0.34 4.54
CA PHE A 57 -4.19 0.72 5.54
C PHE A 57 -4.30 0.14 6.97
N ILE A 58 -5.22 -0.81 7.18
CA ILE A 58 -5.38 -1.50 8.47
C ILE A 58 -4.09 -2.23 8.85
N LEU A 59 -3.50 -3.00 7.93
CA LEU A 59 -2.20 -3.66 8.13
C LEU A 59 -1.13 -2.65 8.56
N GLY A 60 -1.04 -1.51 7.88
CA GLY A 60 -0.11 -0.44 8.24
C GLY A 60 -0.30 0.09 9.66
N GLN A 61 -1.54 0.25 10.13
CA GLN A 61 -1.82 0.68 11.50
C GLN A 61 -1.46 -0.40 12.52
N LEU A 62 -1.73 -1.67 12.22
CA LEU A 62 -1.36 -2.79 13.07
C LEU A 62 0.16 -2.87 13.24
N LEU A 63 0.91 -2.81 12.14
CA LEU A 63 2.38 -2.82 12.15
C LEU A 63 2.94 -1.62 12.92
N LYS A 64 2.35 -0.44 12.74
CA LYS A 64 2.74 0.75 13.52
C LYS A 64 2.55 0.53 15.02
N ARG A 65 1.47 -0.16 15.44
CA ARG A 65 1.19 -0.45 16.86
C ARG A 65 2.10 -1.54 17.42
N THR A 66 2.41 -2.58 16.65
CA THR A 66 3.18 -3.74 17.12
C THR A 66 4.69 -3.53 17.04
N LEU A 67 5.18 -2.86 16.00
CA LEU A 67 6.61 -2.69 15.71
C LEU A 67 7.09 -1.24 15.88
N GLY A 68 6.20 -0.30 16.20
CA GLY A 68 6.54 1.13 16.31
C GLY A 68 6.78 1.83 14.96
N GLY A 69 6.53 1.15 13.84
CA GLY A 69 6.82 1.67 12.50
C GLY A 69 6.73 0.57 11.45
N GLN A 70 7.55 0.69 10.39
CA GLN A 70 7.68 -0.33 9.34
C GLN A 70 9.13 -0.70 9.07
N THR A 71 9.33 -1.90 8.55
CA THR A 71 10.60 -2.41 8.03
C THR A 71 10.49 -2.74 6.53
N GLY A 72 11.61 -3.07 5.90
CA GLY A 72 11.63 -3.56 4.51
C GLY A 72 10.78 -4.82 4.33
N ASP A 73 10.91 -5.78 5.25
CA ASP A 73 10.15 -7.04 5.22
C ASP A 73 8.63 -6.79 5.29
N THR A 74 8.20 -5.85 6.15
CA THR A 74 6.78 -5.51 6.27
C THR A 74 6.23 -4.78 5.06
N LEU A 75 7.08 -4.02 4.35
CA LEU A 75 6.70 -3.42 3.07
C LEU A 75 6.55 -4.49 1.99
N GLY A 76 7.51 -5.42 1.89
CA GLY A 76 7.44 -6.53 0.95
C GLY A 76 6.16 -7.35 1.17
N ALA A 77 5.90 -7.75 2.42
CA ALA A 77 4.67 -8.46 2.78
C ALA A 77 3.40 -7.65 2.43
N ALA A 78 3.40 -6.33 2.61
CA ALA A 78 2.25 -5.49 2.25
C ALA A 78 2.03 -5.38 0.73
N ILE A 79 3.09 -5.48 -0.07
CA ILE A 79 2.98 -5.53 -1.54
C ILE A 79 2.31 -6.85 -1.94
N GLU A 80 2.89 -7.98 -1.52
CA GLU A 80 2.37 -9.32 -1.83
C GLU A 80 0.91 -9.51 -1.37
N LEU A 81 0.59 -9.08 -0.14
CA LEU A 81 -0.78 -9.13 0.37
C LEU A 81 -1.71 -8.17 -0.38
N GLY A 82 -1.22 -7.00 -0.79
CA GLY A 82 -2.01 -6.03 -1.55
C GLY A 82 -2.41 -6.60 -2.90
N GLU A 83 -1.47 -7.21 -3.61
CA GLU A 83 -1.71 -7.88 -4.89
C GLU A 83 -2.69 -9.05 -4.73
N LEU A 84 -2.48 -9.91 -3.74
CA LEU A 84 -3.38 -11.03 -3.45
C LEU A 84 -4.81 -10.56 -3.14
N ILE A 85 -4.96 -9.57 -2.25
CA ILE A 85 -6.28 -9.05 -1.86
C ILE A 85 -6.99 -8.41 -3.06
N PHE A 86 -6.26 -7.67 -3.89
CA PHE A 86 -6.82 -7.05 -5.10
C PHE A 86 -7.37 -8.11 -6.05
N LEU A 87 -6.58 -9.16 -6.33
CA LEU A 87 -7.01 -10.25 -7.21
C LEU A 87 -8.20 -11.01 -6.63
N LEU A 88 -8.21 -11.27 -5.32
CA LEU A 88 -9.35 -11.94 -4.67
C LEU A 88 -10.62 -11.07 -4.68
N ALA A 89 -10.49 -9.75 -4.57
CA ALA A 89 -11.62 -8.82 -4.61
C ALA A 89 -12.18 -8.62 -6.04
N LEU A 90 -11.51 -9.14 -7.06
CA LEU A 90 -11.98 -9.16 -8.45
C LEU A 90 -12.79 -10.41 -8.80
N LEU A 91 -12.75 -11.45 -7.96
CA LEU A 91 -13.56 -12.67 -8.12
C LEU A 91 -15.02 -12.42 -7.77
#